data_AF-A0A965MGR2-F1
#
_entry.id   AF-A0A965MGR2-F1
#
_cell.length_a   1.000
_cell.length_b   1.000
_cell.length_c   1.000
_cell.angle_alpha   90.00
_cell.angle_beta   90.00
_cell.angle_gamma   90.00
#
_symmetry.space_group_name_H-M   'P 1'
#
loop_
_entity.id
_entity.type
_entity.pdbx_description
1 polymer ?
#
loop_
_entity_poly.entity_id
_entity_poly.type
_entity_poly.pdbx_seq_one_letter_code
_entity_poly.pdbx_strand_id
1 'polypeptide(L)'
;MTYQFQTTSYFDLIKKKKTALSTTTLSTLLLAACGGGGGAVQGEAPTTTIDGSAVNGPLKNAKVGFDLDGDGNLTGDEIYARTDANGKFNFEAPEGFDQRVIMVQADELTIDTSKNKPVGNLTLKAPAGYDVVTPVTTLVEGGVSEDAVLKALGLDGLVTAEELKTFNPYDANNVASDEAKVKVAAVANHISNTISTYSTMVAEAGVDQSQALGLAINAVVEVVADEAKKDGGGGVLDFTSTEADVSLASKVATKITTNVAANKAALQLTDESLGALEKTVVETEKALANITKTLQQKTDEIAADPNSGGLNNEDFAEASKLGGELSSQVAQAVKAAVEKPDEAVSLSFADDTATSAWLANKSPKAMAITNSDVRMFVAELHDGTTGNIVKVTK
;
A
#
# COMPACT_ATOMS: atom_id res chain seq x y z
N MET A 1 -3.61 16.43 32.99
CA MET A 1 -2.24 16.36 32.44
C MET A 1 -2.40 16.45 30.94
N THR A 2 -2.17 17.62 30.37
CA THR A 2 -2.50 17.94 28.98
C THR A 2 -1.34 17.47 28.11
N TYR A 3 -1.51 16.35 27.39
CA TYR A 3 -0.55 15.91 26.39
C TYR A 3 -0.66 16.83 25.17
N GLN A 4 0.36 17.67 24.99
CA GLN A 4 0.55 18.45 23.77
C GLN A 4 1.13 17.50 22.71
N PHE A 5 0.32 17.09 21.74
CA PHE A 5 0.81 16.40 20.55
C PHE A 5 1.66 17.39 19.74
N GLN A 6 2.98 17.22 19.73
CA GLN A 6 3.83 17.88 18.74
C GLN A 6 3.72 17.11 17.42
N THR A 7 2.75 17.49 16.59
CA THR A 7 2.76 17.13 15.17
C THR A 7 3.92 17.89 14.53
N THR A 8 5.10 17.27 14.49
CA THR A 8 6.20 17.81 13.69
C THR A 8 5.77 17.64 12.23
N SER A 9 5.47 18.75 11.55
CA SER A 9 5.10 18.72 10.14
C SER A 9 6.24 18.06 9.35
N TYR A 10 5.91 17.25 8.33
CA TYR A 10 6.90 16.67 7.41
C TYR A 10 7.88 17.72 6.84
N PHE A 11 7.44 18.98 6.72
CA PHE A 11 8.29 20.09 6.28
C PHE A 11 9.30 20.57 7.34
N ASP A 12 9.07 20.33 8.63
CA ASP A 12 10.05 20.62 9.69
C ASP A 12 11.26 19.65 9.61
N LEU A 13 11.04 18.42 9.12
CA LEU A 13 12.11 17.47 8.78
C LEU A 13 12.91 17.95 7.54
N ILE A 14 12.23 18.48 6.52
CA ILE A 14 12.88 19.03 5.31
C ILE A 14 13.70 20.30 5.64
N LYS A 15 13.21 21.17 6.53
CA LYS A 15 13.95 22.37 6.98
C LYS A 15 15.21 22.02 7.77
N LYS A 16 15.19 20.92 8.55
CA LYS A 16 16.38 20.42 9.27
C LYS A 16 17.49 19.91 8.35
N LYS A 17 17.20 19.47 7.12
CA LYS A 17 18.21 18.95 6.17
C LYS A 17 19.15 20.01 5.57
N LYS A 18 19.04 21.31 5.89
CA LYS A 18 19.87 22.38 5.28
C LYS A 18 20.94 23.02 6.19
N THR A 19 21.21 22.52 7.39
CA THR A 19 22.30 23.07 8.22
C THR A 19 22.98 22.02 9.07
N ALA A 20 24.20 21.63 8.65
CA ALA A 20 25.39 21.29 9.46
C ALA A 20 26.24 20.19 8.78
N LEU A 21 26.92 20.52 7.69
CA LEU A 21 28.10 19.78 7.26
C LEU A 21 29.26 20.20 8.17
N SER A 22 29.36 19.57 9.34
CA SER A 22 30.49 19.75 10.26
C SER A 22 31.44 18.57 10.09
N THR A 23 32.48 18.79 9.29
CA THR A 23 33.63 17.89 9.13
C THR A 23 34.29 17.63 10.48
N THR A 24 33.98 16.48 11.08
CA THR A 24 34.69 16.01 12.29
C THR A 24 35.68 14.93 11.88
N THR A 25 36.94 15.25 12.15
CA THR A 25 38.16 14.47 11.97
C THR A 25 38.04 13.02 12.43
N LEU A 26 38.33 12.14 11.48
CA LEU A 26 38.58 10.71 11.63
C LEU A 26 39.72 10.48 12.64
N SER A 27 39.38 10.17 13.89
CA SER A 27 40.37 9.79 14.91
C SER A 27 40.73 8.32 14.73
N THR A 28 41.96 8.09 14.28
CA THR A 28 42.60 6.78 14.18
C THR A 28 42.59 6.05 15.52
N LEU A 29 41.81 4.96 15.60
CA LEU A 29 41.88 3.98 16.69
C LEU A 29 43.25 3.29 16.66
N LEU A 30 44.03 3.52 17.71
CA LEU A 30 45.28 2.80 17.97
C LEU A 30 44.96 1.36 18.38
N LEU A 31 45.36 0.42 17.54
CA LEU A 31 45.33 -1.01 17.79
C LEU A 31 46.40 -1.35 18.83
N ALA A 32 45.99 -1.57 20.09
CA ALA A 32 46.85 -2.15 21.11
C ALA A 32 46.78 -3.68 21.03
N ALA A 33 47.73 -4.28 20.31
CA ALA A 33 48.02 -5.70 20.38
C ALA A 33 49.09 -5.93 21.46
N CYS A 34 48.73 -6.50 22.61
CA CYS A 34 49.68 -7.22 23.47
C CYS A 34 48.97 -8.05 24.57
N GLY A 35 49.08 -9.38 24.49
CA GLY A 35 49.35 -10.21 25.67
C GLY A 35 48.22 -11.09 26.26
N GLY A 36 48.41 -12.41 26.16
CA GLY A 36 48.04 -13.36 27.23
C GLY A 36 46.90 -14.33 26.91
N GLY A 37 47.21 -15.63 26.84
CA GLY A 37 46.32 -16.68 26.35
C GLY A 37 45.16 -17.09 27.25
N GLY A 38 44.09 -17.55 26.61
CA GLY A 38 42.90 -18.17 27.17
C GLY A 38 41.92 -18.43 26.03
N GLY A 39 41.39 -19.65 25.89
CA GLY A 39 40.68 -20.14 24.72
C GLY A 39 39.63 -19.18 24.16
N ALA A 40 39.76 -18.92 22.86
CA ALA A 40 38.82 -18.12 22.09
C ALA A 40 37.41 -18.74 22.13
N VAL A 41 36.48 -18.04 22.76
CA VAL A 41 35.09 -18.00 22.31
C VAL A 41 34.94 -16.58 21.77
N GLN A 42 35.00 -16.43 20.44
CA GLN A 42 34.43 -15.24 19.82
C GLN A 42 32.93 -15.33 20.12
N GLY A 43 32.48 -14.65 21.17
CA GLY A 43 31.05 -14.49 21.40
C GLY A 43 30.50 -13.71 20.21
N GLU A 44 29.61 -14.33 19.43
CA GLU A 44 28.79 -13.58 18.49
C GLU A 44 28.10 -12.44 19.26
N ALA A 45 28.04 -11.26 18.65
CA ALA A 45 27.28 -10.16 19.23
C ALA A 45 25.84 -10.65 19.45
N PRO A 46 25.21 -10.32 20.60
CA PRO A 46 23.87 -10.81 20.88
C PRO A 46 22.90 -10.32 19.79
N THR A 47 22.09 -11.24 19.30
CA THR A 47 21.04 -10.99 18.31
C THR A 47 19.67 -11.21 18.92
N THR A 48 18.66 -10.62 18.29
CA THR A 48 17.25 -10.92 18.51
C THR A 48 16.65 -11.37 17.19
N THR A 49 15.76 -12.37 17.25
CA THR A 49 14.95 -12.75 16.10
C THR A 49 13.84 -11.71 15.93
N ILE A 50 13.64 -11.27 14.69
CA ILE A 50 12.53 -10.42 14.26
C ILE A 50 11.65 -11.26 13.35
N ASP A 51 10.41 -11.50 13.76
CA ASP A 51 9.43 -12.25 12.99
C ASP A 51 8.08 -11.54 12.92
N GLY A 52 7.31 -11.84 11.88
CA GLY A 52 6.02 -11.20 11.67
C GLY A 52 5.47 -11.37 10.25
N SER A 53 4.49 -10.55 9.89
CA SER A 53 3.79 -10.58 8.60
C SER A 53 3.66 -9.20 7.97
N ALA A 54 3.93 -9.07 6.67
CA ALA A 54 3.63 -7.88 5.88
C ALA A 54 2.35 -8.08 5.07
N VAL A 55 1.32 -7.25 5.31
CA VAL A 55 -0.04 -7.52 4.84
C VAL A 55 -0.75 -6.26 4.35
N ASN A 56 -0.99 -6.20 3.04
CA ASN A 56 -2.10 -5.45 2.41
C ASN A 56 -3.15 -6.45 1.92
N GLY A 57 -2.79 -7.30 0.96
CA GLY A 57 -2.83 -8.76 1.14
C GLY A 57 -1.41 -9.29 1.41
N PRO A 58 -1.19 -10.60 1.56
CA PRO A 58 0.14 -11.10 1.89
C PRO A 58 1.17 -10.63 0.86
N LEU A 59 2.14 -9.84 1.29
CA LEU A 59 3.11 -9.21 0.41
C LEU A 59 4.29 -10.16 0.24
N LYS A 60 4.35 -10.87 -0.88
CA LYS A 60 5.47 -11.76 -1.21
C LYS A 60 6.66 -10.98 -1.71
N ASN A 61 7.85 -11.34 -1.23
CA ASN A 61 9.13 -10.82 -1.66
C ASN A 61 9.32 -9.31 -1.40
N ALA A 62 8.55 -8.72 -0.49
CA ALA A 62 8.73 -7.35 -0.01
C ALA A 62 9.99 -7.25 0.86
N LYS A 63 10.70 -6.12 0.83
CA LYS A 63 11.80 -5.87 1.78
C LYS A 63 11.22 -5.54 3.14
N VAL A 64 11.79 -6.11 4.19
CA VAL A 64 11.41 -5.83 5.59
C VAL A 64 12.66 -5.57 6.40
N GLY A 65 12.70 -4.46 7.12
CA GLY A 65 13.88 -4.06 7.87
C GLY A 65 13.66 -2.78 8.67
N PHE A 66 14.78 -2.15 9.01
CA PHE A 66 14.81 -0.93 9.80
C PHE A 66 15.42 0.20 8.96
N ASP A 67 14.68 1.29 8.83
CA ASP A 67 15.10 2.55 8.18
C ASP A 67 16.01 3.32 9.16
N LEU A 68 17.31 3.02 9.11
CA LEU A 68 18.29 3.47 10.10
C LEU A 68 18.80 4.89 9.84
N ASP A 69 18.80 5.32 8.57
CA ASP A 69 19.21 6.67 8.19
C ASP A 69 18.03 7.65 8.00
N GLY A 70 16.79 7.14 8.01
CA GLY A 70 15.57 7.92 7.95
C GLY A 70 15.30 8.51 6.56
N ASP A 71 15.83 7.89 5.50
CA ASP A 71 15.59 8.31 4.12
C ASP A 71 14.31 7.68 3.50
N GLY A 72 13.72 6.71 4.20
CA GLY A 72 12.51 6.02 3.78
C GLY A 72 12.74 4.89 2.77
N ASN A 73 13.98 4.43 2.58
CA ASN A 73 14.33 3.35 1.67
C ASN A 73 15.14 2.27 2.35
N LEU A 74 14.77 1.00 2.16
CA LEU A 74 15.58 -0.12 2.61
C LEU A 74 16.68 -0.41 1.59
N THR A 75 17.90 0.04 1.88
CA THR A 75 19.06 -0.10 0.98
C THR A 75 20.09 -1.12 1.47
N GLY A 76 21.05 -1.46 0.61
CA GLY A 76 22.02 -2.54 0.85
C GLY A 76 22.94 -2.36 2.07
N ASP A 77 23.00 -1.15 2.62
CA ASP A 77 23.77 -0.84 3.82
C ASP A 77 22.97 -1.08 5.12
N GLU A 78 21.67 -1.38 5.00
CA GLU A 78 20.76 -1.63 6.13
C GLU A 78 20.40 -3.11 6.28
N ILE A 79 19.95 -3.46 7.48
CA ILE A 79 19.51 -4.82 7.80
C ILE A 79 18.09 -5.01 7.30
N TYR A 80 17.94 -5.78 6.23
CA TYR A 80 16.62 -6.20 5.73
C TYR A 80 16.61 -7.65 5.25
N ALA A 81 15.43 -8.25 5.29
CA ALA A 81 15.11 -9.54 4.70
C ALA A 81 13.99 -9.39 3.66
N ARG A 82 13.62 -10.49 3.02
CA ARG A 82 12.43 -10.54 2.14
C ARG A 82 11.39 -11.48 2.68
N THR A 83 10.13 -11.10 2.52
CA THR A 83 8.99 -11.93 2.92
C THR A 83 8.78 -13.15 2.01
N ASP A 84 8.20 -14.20 2.57
CA ASP A 84 7.78 -15.40 1.86
C ASP A 84 6.44 -15.23 1.11
N ALA A 85 5.90 -16.32 0.53
CA ALA A 85 4.64 -16.29 -0.23
C ALA A 85 3.40 -15.93 0.60
N ASN A 86 3.47 -16.09 1.93
CA ASN A 86 2.41 -15.74 2.88
C ASN A 86 2.67 -14.38 3.54
N GLY A 87 3.63 -13.61 3.01
CA GLY A 87 4.03 -12.32 3.58
C GLY A 87 4.77 -12.44 4.91
N LYS A 88 5.17 -13.65 5.34
CA LYS A 88 5.89 -13.84 6.60
C LYS A 88 7.36 -13.47 6.42
N PHE A 89 7.95 -12.87 7.44
CA PHE A 89 9.39 -12.64 7.52
C PHE A 89 9.94 -13.20 8.84
N ASN A 90 11.20 -13.59 8.82
CA ASN A 90 11.98 -13.99 9.98
C ASN A 90 13.45 -13.69 9.66
N PHE A 91 14.12 -12.90 10.50
CA PHE A 91 15.55 -12.63 10.37
C PHE A 91 16.18 -12.24 11.71
N GLU A 92 17.48 -12.42 11.83
CA GLU A 92 18.26 -11.99 13.00
C GLU A 92 18.67 -10.53 12.87
N ALA A 93 18.50 -9.76 13.94
CA ALA A 93 18.94 -8.37 14.07
C ALA A 93 19.75 -8.19 15.37
N PRO A 94 20.54 -7.12 15.53
CA PRO A 94 21.21 -6.84 16.79
C PRO A 94 20.22 -6.74 17.96
N GLU A 95 20.62 -7.16 19.15
CA GLU A 95 19.79 -7.08 20.36
C GLU A 95 19.17 -5.67 20.55
N GLY A 96 17.88 -5.64 20.91
CA GLY A 96 17.11 -4.39 21.11
C GLY A 96 16.47 -3.81 19.85
N PHE A 97 16.64 -4.44 18.68
CA PHE A 97 15.98 -4.00 17.44
C PHE A 97 14.48 -4.33 17.40
N ASP A 98 14.02 -5.27 18.22
CA ASP A 98 12.61 -5.57 18.50
C ASP A 98 11.83 -4.36 19.07
N GLN A 99 12.55 -3.37 19.62
CA GLN A 99 12.00 -2.12 20.15
C GLN A 99 11.96 -0.98 19.11
N ARG A 100 12.18 -1.27 17.82
CA ARG A 100 12.19 -0.27 16.74
C ARG A 100 10.98 -0.41 15.84
N VAL A 101 10.68 0.67 15.12
CA VAL A 101 9.71 0.69 14.03
C VAL A 101 10.19 -0.25 12.93
N ILE A 102 9.33 -1.18 12.54
CA ILE A 102 9.59 -2.06 11.42
C ILE A 102 9.01 -1.44 10.15
N MET A 103 9.78 -1.47 9.07
CA MET A 103 9.39 -0.95 7.76
C MET A 103 9.30 -2.10 6.75
N VAL A 104 8.22 -2.11 5.98
CA VAL A 104 8.05 -2.94 4.80
C VAL A 104 8.08 -2.02 3.58
N GLN A 105 9.00 -2.28 2.65
CA GLN A 105 9.09 -1.55 1.40
C GLN A 105 8.83 -2.51 0.22
N ALA A 106 7.80 -2.21 -0.56
CA ALA A 106 7.50 -2.91 -1.80
C ALA A 106 8.37 -2.37 -2.95
N ASP A 107 8.91 -3.28 -3.74
CA ASP A 107 9.65 -3.00 -4.97
C ASP A 107 9.02 -3.74 -6.17
N GLU A 108 9.65 -3.63 -7.34
CA GLU A 108 9.18 -4.25 -8.59
C GLU A 108 8.98 -5.78 -8.51
N LEU A 109 9.63 -6.42 -7.54
CA LEU A 109 9.56 -7.87 -7.33
C LEU A 109 8.51 -8.26 -6.28
N THR A 110 7.85 -7.28 -5.66
CA THR A 110 6.88 -7.49 -4.60
C THR A 110 5.51 -7.80 -5.19
N ILE A 111 4.92 -8.92 -4.80
CA ILE A 111 3.60 -9.37 -5.27
C ILE A 111 2.64 -9.41 -4.10
N ASP A 112 1.50 -8.73 -4.20
CA ASP A 112 0.38 -8.98 -3.30
C ASP A 112 -0.33 -10.26 -3.77
N THR A 113 -0.20 -11.34 -2.99
CA THR A 113 -0.71 -12.65 -3.39
C THR A 113 -2.22 -12.76 -3.33
N SER A 114 -2.92 -11.86 -2.62
CA SER A 114 -4.39 -11.77 -2.66
C SER A 114 -4.89 -11.28 -4.01
N LYS A 115 -4.10 -10.45 -4.69
CA LYS A 115 -4.39 -9.87 -6.01
C LYS A 115 -3.70 -10.61 -7.14
N ASN A 116 -2.64 -11.36 -6.83
CA ASN A 116 -1.68 -11.90 -7.78
C ASN A 116 -1.17 -10.81 -8.75
N LYS A 117 -0.85 -9.64 -8.20
CA LYS A 117 -0.37 -8.46 -8.94
C LYS A 117 0.85 -7.85 -8.24
N PRO A 118 1.79 -7.28 -9.01
CA PRO A 118 2.84 -6.46 -8.43
C PRO A 118 2.26 -5.28 -7.64
N VAL A 119 2.90 -4.94 -6.53
CA VAL A 119 2.61 -3.72 -5.77
C VAL A 119 3.86 -2.85 -5.83
N GLY A 120 3.85 -1.86 -6.71
CA GLY A 120 4.89 -0.84 -6.74
C GLY A 120 4.57 0.29 -5.75
N ASN A 121 5.61 0.88 -5.17
CA ASN A 121 5.53 2.18 -4.46
C ASN A 121 4.66 2.17 -3.19
N LEU A 122 4.62 1.04 -2.47
CA LEU A 122 3.99 0.93 -1.16
C LEU A 122 5.06 0.80 -0.08
N THR A 123 5.00 1.66 0.93
CA THR A 123 5.78 1.50 2.18
C THR A 123 4.80 1.44 3.34
N LEU A 124 4.95 0.42 4.17
CA LEU A 124 4.16 0.22 5.38
C LEU A 124 5.08 0.26 6.59
N LYS A 125 4.56 0.73 7.72
CA LYS A 125 5.27 0.76 8.99
C LYS A 125 4.41 0.16 10.10
N ALA A 126 5.05 -0.34 11.13
CA ALA A 126 4.37 -0.69 12.37
C ALA A 126 5.22 -0.28 13.58
N PRO A 127 4.59 0.15 14.68
CA PRO A 127 5.30 0.46 15.91
C PRO A 127 6.05 -0.75 16.47
N ALA A 128 6.98 -0.48 17.38
CA ALA A 128 7.65 -1.53 18.15
C ALA A 128 6.63 -2.45 18.86
N GLY A 129 6.89 -3.76 18.87
CA GLY A 129 6.02 -4.76 19.48
C GLY A 129 4.79 -5.16 18.65
N TYR A 130 4.73 -4.80 17.37
CA TYR A 130 3.75 -5.30 16.41
C TYR A 130 4.35 -6.42 15.57
N ASP A 131 3.62 -7.54 15.45
CA ASP A 131 4.02 -8.70 14.64
C ASP A 131 3.45 -8.64 13.22
N VAL A 132 2.61 -7.64 12.94
CA VAL A 132 1.96 -7.46 11.64
C VAL A 132 2.12 -6.02 11.16
N VAL A 133 2.62 -5.87 9.94
CA VAL A 133 2.81 -4.59 9.26
C VAL A 133 1.74 -4.43 8.18
N THR A 134 0.82 -3.48 8.37
CA THR A 134 -0.34 -3.24 7.51
C THR A 134 -0.54 -1.75 7.20
N PRO A 135 -1.41 -1.39 6.23
CA PRO A 135 -1.86 -0.02 6.06
C PRO A 135 -2.45 0.60 7.35
N VAL A 136 -3.12 -0.19 8.19
CA VAL A 136 -3.72 0.31 9.45
C VAL A 136 -2.64 0.57 10.51
N THR A 137 -1.67 -0.35 10.68
CA THR A 137 -0.56 -0.15 11.63
C THR A 137 0.35 1.00 11.21
N THR A 138 0.40 1.30 9.91
CA THR A 138 1.12 2.48 9.38
C THR A 138 0.48 3.78 9.87
N LEU A 139 -0.85 3.82 10.03
CA LEU A 139 -1.53 4.97 10.62
C LEU A 139 -1.28 5.09 12.13
N VAL A 140 -1.15 3.95 12.82
CA VAL A 140 -0.77 3.93 14.25
C VAL A 140 0.64 4.48 14.43
N GLU A 141 1.58 4.01 13.61
CA GLU A 141 2.94 4.56 13.57
C GLU A 141 2.95 6.05 13.20
N GLY A 142 2.02 6.49 12.35
CA GLY A 142 1.79 7.91 12.05
C GLY A 142 1.32 8.76 13.23
N GLY A 143 1.04 8.17 14.39
CA GLY A 143 0.70 8.86 15.64
C GLY A 143 -0.79 8.85 15.98
N VAL A 144 -1.62 8.07 15.27
CA VAL A 144 -3.02 7.84 15.65
C VAL A 144 -3.06 6.71 16.69
N SER A 145 -3.65 6.95 17.87
CA SER A 145 -3.80 5.86 18.85
C SER A 145 -4.66 4.71 18.30
N GLU A 146 -4.45 3.49 18.79
CA GLU A 146 -5.13 2.29 18.32
C GLU A 146 -6.66 2.40 18.41
N ASP A 147 -7.21 2.87 19.53
CA ASP A 147 -8.67 3.03 19.68
C ASP A 147 -9.22 4.08 18.70
N ALA A 148 -8.47 5.16 18.49
CA ALA A 148 -8.84 6.23 17.56
C ALA A 148 -8.82 5.76 16.10
N VAL A 149 -7.81 4.97 15.71
CA VAL A 149 -7.69 4.44 14.35
C VAL A 149 -8.81 3.43 14.09
N LEU A 150 -9.07 2.51 15.03
CA LEU A 150 -10.12 1.51 14.89
C LEU A 150 -11.49 2.16 14.77
N LYS A 151 -11.76 3.16 15.62
CA LYS A 151 -13.01 3.91 15.57
C LYS A 151 -13.20 4.69 14.28
N ALA A 152 -12.22 5.50 13.88
CA ALA A 152 -12.30 6.33 12.67
C ALA A 152 -12.46 5.48 11.40
N LEU A 153 -11.90 4.26 11.39
CA LEU A 153 -12.02 3.34 10.27
C LEU A 153 -13.26 2.42 10.33
N GLY A 154 -14.09 2.53 11.38
CA GLY A 154 -15.27 1.67 11.54
C GLY A 154 -14.91 0.20 11.84
N LEU A 155 -13.74 -0.05 12.40
CA LEU A 155 -13.24 -1.37 12.80
C LEU A 155 -13.47 -1.66 14.29
N ASP A 156 -13.89 -0.66 15.07
CA ASP A 156 -14.27 -0.84 16.46
C ASP A 156 -15.38 -1.89 16.61
N GLY A 157 -15.23 -2.78 17.59
CA GLY A 157 -16.09 -3.95 17.78
C GLY A 157 -15.79 -5.16 16.86
N LEU A 158 -14.92 -5.02 15.86
CA LEU A 158 -14.43 -6.14 15.03
C LEU A 158 -13.02 -6.57 15.41
N VAL A 159 -12.17 -5.61 15.78
CA VAL A 159 -10.79 -5.80 16.22
C VAL A 159 -10.53 -4.89 17.42
N THR A 160 -9.89 -5.40 18.45
CA THR A 160 -9.46 -4.62 19.63
C THR A 160 -8.07 -4.02 19.42
N ALA A 161 -7.71 -3.01 20.23
CA ALA A 161 -6.37 -2.41 20.20
C ALA A 161 -5.23 -3.43 20.41
N GLU A 162 -5.46 -4.44 21.25
CA GLU A 162 -4.47 -5.50 21.50
C GLU A 162 -4.39 -6.49 20.32
N GLU A 163 -5.53 -6.89 19.76
CA GLU A 163 -5.56 -7.75 18.58
C GLU A 163 -4.89 -7.08 17.37
N LEU A 164 -4.99 -5.76 17.23
CA LEU A 164 -4.40 -5.00 16.12
C LEU A 164 -2.89 -5.26 15.95
N LYS A 165 -2.17 -5.60 17.03
CA LYS A 165 -0.73 -5.92 17.01
C LYS A 165 -0.39 -7.21 16.27
N THR A 166 -1.34 -8.14 16.23
CA THR A 166 -1.16 -9.50 15.68
C THR A 166 -2.20 -9.85 14.61
N PHE A 167 -3.16 -8.96 14.33
CA PHE A 167 -4.29 -9.23 13.44
C PHE A 167 -3.84 -9.31 11.98
N ASN A 168 -3.77 -10.53 11.46
CA ASN A 168 -3.58 -10.79 10.03
C ASN A 168 -4.85 -11.46 9.46
N PRO A 169 -5.66 -10.76 8.64
CA PRO A 169 -6.91 -11.30 8.12
C PRO A 169 -6.71 -12.52 7.18
N TYR A 170 -5.51 -12.67 6.61
CA TYR A 170 -5.15 -13.75 5.68
C TYR A 170 -4.42 -14.92 6.35
N ASP A 171 -4.16 -14.86 7.67
CA ASP A 171 -3.56 -15.98 8.39
C ASP A 171 -4.59 -17.11 8.54
N ALA A 172 -4.21 -18.33 8.13
CA ALA A 172 -5.06 -19.50 8.24
C ALA A 172 -5.43 -19.84 9.71
N ASN A 173 -4.62 -19.40 10.67
CA ASN A 173 -4.88 -19.60 12.10
C ASN A 173 -5.69 -18.45 12.73
N ASN A 174 -6.01 -17.40 11.97
CA ASN A 174 -6.84 -16.32 12.49
C ASN A 174 -8.28 -16.83 12.70
N VAL A 175 -8.76 -16.82 13.94
CA VAL A 175 -10.07 -17.33 14.35
C VAL A 175 -11.19 -16.27 14.33
N ALA A 176 -10.89 -15.04 13.91
CA ALA A 176 -11.89 -14.00 13.74
C ALA A 176 -12.93 -14.39 12.68
N SER A 177 -14.13 -13.77 12.76
CA SER A 177 -15.20 -14.00 11.79
C SER A 177 -14.77 -13.57 10.38
N ASP A 178 -15.36 -14.18 9.36
CA ASP A 178 -15.12 -13.80 7.96
C ASP A 178 -15.53 -12.34 7.72
N GLU A 179 -16.59 -11.87 8.38
CA GLU A 179 -16.97 -10.46 8.35
C GLU A 179 -15.84 -9.55 8.84
N ALA A 180 -15.23 -9.83 10.00
CA ALA A 180 -14.14 -9.02 10.53
C ALA A 180 -12.92 -9.05 9.59
N LYS A 181 -12.55 -10.23 9.09
CA LYS A 181 -11.42 -10.40 8.18
C LYS A 181 -11.60 -9.62 6.87
N VAL A 182 -12.77 -9.71 6.25
CA VAL A 182 -13.07 -9.06 4.97
C VAL A 182 -13.18 -7.55 5.15
N LYS A 183 -13.81 -7.06 6.23
CA LYS A 183 -13.88 -5.62 6.52
C LYS A 183 -12.51 -5.00 6.79
N VAL A 184 -11.66 -5.65 7.58
CA VAL A 184 -10.28 -5.17 7.82
C VAL A 184 -9.47 -5.17 6.54
N ALA A 185 -9.58 -6.21 5.72
CA ALA A 185 -8.92 -6.26 4.42
C ALA A 185 -9.44 -5.17 3.46
N ALA A 186 -10.75 -4.91 3.43
CA ALA A 186 -11.34 -3.84 2.62
C ALA A 186 -10.79 -2.47 3.03
N VAL A 187 -10.79 -2.15 4.33
CA VAL A 187 -10.22 -0.92 4.87
C VAL A 187 -8.73 -0.78 4.52
N ALA A 188 -7.94 -1.85 4.66
CA ALA A 188 -6.54 -1.85 4.26
C ALA A 188 -6.36 -1.56 2.75
N ASN A 189 -7.24 -2.11 1.90
CA ASN A 189 -7.26 -1.80 0.47
C ASN A 189 -7.64 -0.33 0.20
N HIS A 190 -8.64 0.23 0.89
CA HIS A 190 -9.00 1.64 0.71
C HIS A 190 -7.84 2.57 1.07
N ILE A 191 -7.19 2.32 2.22
CA ILE A 191 -6.03 3.10 2.67
C ILE A 191 -4.87 2.97 1.68
N SER A 192 -4.48 1.74 1.32
CA SER A 192 -3.33 1.53 0.43
C SER A 192 -3.58 2.06 -0.98
N ASN A 193 -4.79 1.92 -1.52
CA ASN A 193 -5.17 2.50 -2.81
C ASN A 193 -5.10 4.03 -2.75
N THR A 194 -5.65 4.64 -1.70
CA THR A 194 -5.60 6.10 -1.52
C THR A 194 -4.15 6.60 -1.46
N ILE A 195 -3.32 5.96 -0.62
CA ILE A 195 -1.89 6.32 -0.50
C ILE A 195 -1.18 6.17 -1.85
N SER A 196 -1.31 5.02 -2.50
CA SER A 196 -0.56 4.70 -3.72
C SER A 196 -1.00 5.54 -4.91
N THR A 197 -2.31 5.79 -5.04
CA THR A 197 -2.85 6.60 -6.14
C THR A 197 -2.42 8.06 -6.00
N TYR A 198 -2.54 8.66 -4.82
CA TYR A 198 -2.12 10.04 -4.64
C TYR A 198 -0.59 10.21 -4.61
N SER A 199 0.17 9.25 -4.07
CA SER A 199 1.63 9.30 -4.16
C SER A 199 2.08 9.21 -5.61
N THR A 200 1.46 8.34 -6.41
CA THR A 200 1.71 8.26 -7.86
C THR A 200 1.37 9.57 -8.54
N MET A 201 0.20 10.15 -8.24
CA MET A 201 -0.21 11.44 -8.81
C MET A 201 0.84 12.52 -8.58
N VAL A 202 1.30 12.66 -7.32
CA VAL A 202 2.29 13.67 -6.93
C VAL A 202 3.67 13.38 -7.51
N ALA A 203 4.12 12.12 -7.52
CA ALA A 203 5.41 11.73 -8.08
C ALA A 203 5.48 12.00 -9.59
N GLU A 204 4.41 11.69 -10.32
CA GLU A 204 4.35 11.85 -11.78
C GLU A 204 4.26 13.31 -12.22
N ALA A 205 3.96 14.23 -11.30
CA ALA A 205 4.09 15.67 -11.50
C ALA A 205 5.54 16.17 -11.34
N GLY A 206 6.48 15.29 -10.97
CA GLY A 206 7.91 15.58 -10.86
C GLY A 206 8.45 15.66 -9.43
N VAL A 207 7.64 15.33 -8.41
CA VAL A 207 8.13 15.21 -7.03
C VAL A 207 8.88 13.89 -6.84
N ASP A 208 9.92 13.89 -6.00
CA ASP A 208 10.60 12.65 -5.59
C ASP A 208 9.61 11.62 -5.02
N GLN A 209 9.81 10.34 -5.34
CA GLN A 209 8.88 9.28 -4.98
C GLN A 209 8.75 9.08 -3.47
N SER A 210 9.85 9.14 -2.70
CA SER A 210 9.80 9.03 -1.24
C SER A 210 9.06 10.23 -0.65
N GLN A 211 9.30 11.43 -1.20
CA GLN A 211 8.57 12.63 -0.78
C GLN A 211 7.07 12.56 -1.10
N ALA A 212 6.69 12.10 -2.29
CA ALA A 212 5.30 11.94 -2.70
C ALA A 212 4.57 10.91 -1.81
N LEU A 213 5.24 9.79 -1.49
CA LEU A 213 4.71 8.78 -0.59
C LEU A 213 4.52 9.32 0.84
N GLY A 214 5.52 10.04 1.36
CA GLY A 214 5.42 10.69 2.67
C GLY A 214 4.27 11.70 2.74
N LEU A 215 4.07 12.51 1.70
CA LEU A 215 2.94 13.44 1.61
C LEU A 215 1.60 12.71 1.65
N ALA A 216 1.45 11.61 0.91
CA ALA A 216 0.22 10.84 0.86
C ALA A 216 -0.08 10.13 2.20
N ILE A 217 0.92 9.49 2.82
CA ILE A 217 0.78 8.85 4.14
C ILE A 217 0.35 9.89 5.18
N ASN A 218 1.03 11.03 5.25
CA ASN A 218 0.71 12.08 6.22
C ASN A 218 -0.69 12.65 6.02
N ALA A 219 -1.13 12.83 4.76
CA ALA A 219 -2.49 13.28 4.47
C ALA A 219 -3.53 12.29 5.00
N VAL A 220 -3.34 10.98 4.80
CA VAL A 220 -4.26 9.96 5.34
C VAL A 220 -4.24 9.93 6.87
N VAL A 221 -3.06 9.99 7.49
CA VAL A 221 -2.89 10.06 8.95
C VAL A 221 -3.65 11.25 9.52
N GLU A 222 -3.48 12.44 8.94
CA GLU A 222 -4.19 13.64 9.37
C GLU A 222 -5.71 13.50 9.22
N VAL A 223 -6.20 12.96 8.10
CA VAL A 223 -7.65 12.77 7.89
C VAL A 223 -8.25 11.82 8.90
N VAL A 224 -7.57 10.71 9.20
CA VAL A 224 -8.03 9.72 10.19
C VAL A 224 -7.97 10.31 11.60
N ALA A 225 -6.91 11.06 11.92
CA ALA A 225 -6.78 11.76 13.20
C ALA A 225 -7.86 12.85 13.38
N ASP A 226 -8.18 13.59 12.32
CA ASP A 226 -9.22 14.62 12.32
C ASP A 226 -10.61 13.98 12.49
N GLU A 227 -10.88 12.85 11.84
CA GLU A 227 -12.13 12.11 12.01
C GLU A 227 -12.30 11.59 13.44
N ALA A 228 -11.23 11.03 14.02
CA ALA A 228 -11.24 10.51 15.38
C ALA A 228 -11.51 11.60 16.44
N LYS A 229 -11.25 12.87 16.13
CA LYS A 229 -11.43 14.01 17.03
C LYS A 229 -12.79 14.71 16.92
N LYS A 230 -13.66 14.32 15.98
CA LYS A 230 -14.97 14.98 15.81
C LYS A 230 -15.81 14.94 17.09
N ASP A 231 -16.48 16.05 17.37
CA ASP A 231 -17.30 16.27 18.58
C ASP A 231 -18.31 15.14 18.78
N GLY A 232 -18.46 14.67 20.03
CA GLY A 232 -19.29 13.51 20.39
C GLY A 232 -18.51 12.20 20.57
N GLY A 233 -17.18 12.24 20.48
CA GLY A 233 -16.30 11.12 20.81
C GLY A 233 -15.69 10.39 19.62
N GLY A 234 -15.67 10.99 18.42
CA GLY A 234 -15.06 10.44 17.20
C GLY A 234 -16.07 9.99 16.16
N GLY A 235 -15.85 10.39 14.90
CA GLY A 235 -16.65 9.96 13.74
C GLY A 235 -16.17 8.64 13.13
N VAL A 236 -16.91 8.15 12.14
CA VAL A 236 -16.50 7.03 11.28
C VAL A 236 -16.33 7.62 9.87
N LEU A 237 -15.19 7.35 9.23
CA LEU A 237 -14.94 7.77 7.87
C LEU A 237 -15.95 7.11 6.93
N ASP A 238 -16.61 7.94 6.12
CA ASP A 238 -17.34 7.45 4.96
C ASP A 238 -16.31 7.20 3.84
N PHE A 239 -16.23 5.96 3.41
CA PHE A 239 -15.36 5.56 2.32
C PHE A 239 -16.03 5.79 0.95
N THR A 240 -17.35 5.79 0.90
CA THR A 240 -18.15 5.67 -0.32
C THR A 240 -18.71 6.97 -0.88
N SER A 241 -18.74 8.03 -0.07
CA SER A 241 -19.33 9.31 -0.50
C SER A 241 -18.56 9.95 -1.66
N THR A 242 -19.32 10.43 -2.64
CA THR A 242 -18.83 11.27 -3.76
C THR A 242 -18.97 12.77 -3.46
N GLU A 243 -19.53 13.12 -2.30
CA GLU A 243 -19.67 14.51 -1.87
C GLU A 243 -18.31 15.08 -1.42
N ALA A 244 -18.04 16.33 -1.78
CA ALA A 244 -16.81 17.02 -1.40
C ALA A 244 -16.65 17.09 0.13
N ASP A 245 -15.41 16.92 0.61
CA ASP A 245 -15.01 16.95 2.03
C ASP A 245 -15.68 15.92 2.96
N VAL A 246 -16.43 14.96 2.41
CA VAL A 246 -17.07 13.91 3.21
C VAL A 246 -16.21 12.65 3.27
N SER A 247 -15.76 12.14 2.13
CA SER A 247 -15.08 10.85 2.05
C SER A 247 -13.59 10.92 2.39
N LEU A 248 -12.98 9.75 2.65
CA LEU A 248 -11.53 9.65 2.81
C LEU A 248 -10.79 10.23 1.59
N ALA A 249 -11.22 9.88 0.37
CA ALA A 249 -10.57 10.32 -0.86
C ALA A 249 -10.60 11.85 -1.01
N SER A 250 -11.77 12.49 -0.86
CA SER A 250 -11.88 13.95 -1.02
C SER A 250 -11.15 14.71 0.09
N LYS A 251 -11.21 14.26 1.34
CA LYS A 251 -10.43 14.88 2.44
C LYS A 251 -8.92 14.76 2.21
N VAL A 252 -8.44 13.60 1.75
CA VAL A 252 -7.02 13.38 1.45
C VAL A 252 -6.58 14.26 0.28
N ALA A 253 -7.39 14.36 -0.77
CA ALA A 253 -7.13 15.27 -1.88
C ALA A 253 -6.98 16.72 -1.42
N THR A 254 -7.88 17.21 -0.57
CA THR A 254 -7.80 18.56 0.01
C THR A 254 -6.48 18.77 0.77
N LYS A 255 -6.08 17.81 1.61
CA LYS A 255 -4.81 17.87 2.35
C LYS A 255 -3.59 17.87 1.42
N ILE A 256 -3.60 17.01 0.40
CA ILE A 256 -2.48 16.89 -0.55
C ILE A 256 -2.35 18.16 -1.38
N THR A 257 -3.42 18.63 -2.02
CA THR A 257 -3.39 19.84 -2.85
C THR A 257 -2.95 21.06 -2.04
N THR A 258 -3.47 21.22 -0.82
CA THR A 258 -3.05 22.29 0.10
C THR A 258 -1.56 22.21 0.43
N ASN A 259 -1.07 21.03 0.83
CA ASN A 259 0.33 20.84 1.22
C ASN A 259 1.29 21.00 0.04
N VAL A 260 0.93 20.47 -1.13
CA VAL A 260 1.72 20.59 -2.36
C VAL A 260 1.81 22.05 -2.80
N ALA A 261 0.68 22.76 -2.87
CA ALA A 261 0.65 24.17 -3.26
C ALA A 261 1.47 25.05 -2.29
N ALA A 262 1.29 24.84 -0.97
CA ALA A 262 2.02 25.58 0.06
C ALA A 262 3.54 25.37 0.02
N ASN A 263 4.01 24.24 -0.54
CA ASN A 263 5.41 23.85 -0.52
C ASN A 263 6.01 23.64 -1.91
N LYS A 264 5.36 24.16 -2.95
CA LYS A 264 5.77 24.05 -4.37
C LYS A 264 7.27 24.21 -4.60
N ALA A 265 7.89 25.24 -4.00
CA ALA A 265 9.32 25.52 -4.15
C ALA A 265 10.22 24.46 -3.50
N ALA A 266 9.83 23.92 -2.34
CA ALA A 266 10.59 22.86 -1.67
C ALA A 266 10.47 21.52 -2.40
N LEU A 267 9.34 21.31 -3.07
CA LEU A 267 9.05 20.14 -3.90
C LEU A 267 9.58 20.27 -5.34
N GLN A 268 10.20 21.41 -5.69
CA GLN A 268 10.75 21.68 -7.02
C GLN A 268 9.74 21.54 -8.17
N LEU A 269 8.46 21.85 -7.89
CA LEU A 269 7.38 21.78 -8.87
C LEU A 269 7.29 23.02 -9.75
N THR A 270 6.93 22.85 -11.02
CA THR A 270 6.60 23.95 -11.93
C THR A 270 5.12 24.37 -11.81
N ASP A 271 4.74 25.48 -12.43
CA ASP A 271 3.32 25.90 -12.49
C ASP A 271 2.48 24.92 -13.32
N GLU A 272 3.05 24.39 -14.39
CA GLU A 272 2.41 23.39 -15.25
C GLU A 272 2.16 22.08 -14.49
N SER A 273 3.15 21.60 -13.74
CA SER A 273 2.99 20.42 -12.87
C SER A 273 1.92 20.64 -11.79
N LEU A 274 1.88 21.82 -11.17
CA LEU A 274 0.86 22.13 -10.17
C LEU A 274 -0.55 22.16 -10.80
N GLY A 275 -0.69 22.80 -11.96
CA GLY A 275 -1.97 22.81 -12.70
C GLY A 275 -2.41 21.43 -13.16
N ALA A 276 -1.48 20.55 -13.54
CA ALA A 276 -1.76 19.15 -13.87
C ALA A 276 -2.30 18.38 -12.65
N LEU A 277 -1.72 18.59 -11.46
CA LEU A 277 -2.20 17.99 -10.21
C LEU A 277 -3.61 18.47 -9.85
N GLU A 278 -3.85 19.79 -9.89
CA GLU A 278 -5.15 20.39 -9.57
C GLU A 278 -6.29 19.90 -10.48
N LYS A 279 -5.99 19.58 -11.75
CA LYS A 279 -6.98 18.98 -12.66
C LYS A 279 -7.18 17.49 -12.40
N THR A 280 -6.09 16.76 -12.18
CA THR A 280 -6.14 15.30 -12.05
C THR A 280 -6.75 14.86 -10.72
N VAL A 281 -6.60 15.66 -9.66
CA VAL A 281 -7.12 15.34 -8.32
C VAL A 281 -8.64 15.14 -8.33
N VAL A 282 -9.38 15.97 -9.07
CA VAL A 282 -10.85 15.93 -9.12
C VAL A 282 -11.36 14.60 -9.72
N GLU A 283 -10.73 14.14 -10.81
CA GLU A 283 -11.08 12.86 -11.42
C GLU A 283 -10.60 11.68 -10.55
N THR A 284 -9.47 11.84 -9.86
CA THR A 284 -8.93 10.84 -8.93
C THR A 284 -9.85 10.62 -7.74
N GLU A 285 -10.42 11.68 -7.17
CA GLU A 285 -11.41 11.60 -6.08
C GLU A 285 -12.63 10.79 -6.50
N LYS A 286 -13.22 11.11 -7.66
CA LYS A 286 -14.38 10.38 -8.20
C LYS A 286 -14.06 8.91 -8.41
N ALA A 287 -12.91 8.64 -9.02
CA ALA A 287 -12.47 7.27 -9.29
C ALA A 287 -12.24 6.46 -8.00
N LEU A 288 -11.59 7.04 -7.00
CA LEU A 288 -11.41 6.39 -5.70
C LEU A 288 -12.74 6.13 -5.00
N ALA A 289 -13.70 7.07 -5.06
CA ALA A 289 -15.03 6.90 -4.48
C ALA A 289 -15.79 5.75 -5.17
N ASN A 290 -15.75 5.67 -6.51
CA ASN A 290 -16.38 4.59 -7.26
C ASN A 290 -15.77 3.22 -6.96
N ILE A 291 -14.44 3.11 -6.96
CA ILE A 291 -13.73 1.88 -6.59
C ILE A 291 -14.11 1.45 -5.17
N THR A 292 -14.19 2.42 -4.27
CA THR A 292 -14.48 2.18 -2.87
C THR A 292 -15.91 1.70 -2.68
N LYS A 293 -16.88 2.31 -3.36
CA LYS A 293 -18.27 1.83 -3.42
C LYS A 293 -18.35 0.40 -3.92
N THR A 294 -17.63 0.06 -4.99
CA THR A 294 -17.58 -1.31 -5.53
C THR A 294 -17.00 -2.31 -4.54
N LEU A 295 -15.88 -1.97 -3.88
CA LEU A 295 -15.27 -2.81 -2.85
C LEU A 295 -16.16 -2.98 -1.62
N GLN A 296 -16.85 -1.92 -1.19
CA GLN A 296 -17.80 -1.98 -0.08
C GLN A 296 -19.00 -2.87 -0.41
N GLN A 297 -19.57 -2.73 -1.61
CA GLN A 297 -20.66 -3.60 -2.08
C GLN A 297 -20.26 -5.08 -2.02
N LYS A 298 -19.06 -5.42 -2.50
CA LYS A 298 -18.55 -6.81 -2.44
C LYS A 298 -18.27 -7.27 -1.01
N THR A 299 -17.79 -6.37 -0.15
CA THR A 299 -17.60 -6.66 1.28
C THR A 299 -18.94 -6.97 1.97
N ASP A 300 -19.98 -6.20 1.69
CA ASP A 300 -21.32 -6.38 2.27
C ASP A 300 -21.99 -7.67 1.76
N GLU A 301 -21.87 -7.97 0.46
CA GLU A 301 -22.33 -9.24 -0.12
C GLU A 301 -21.68 -10.45 0.56
N ILE A 302 -20.37 -10.40 0.80
CA ILE A 302 -19.60 -11.47 1.45
C ILE A 302 -19.99 -11.61 2.92
N ALA A 303 -20.16 -10.49 3.64
CA ALA A 303 -20.57 -10.50 5.04
C ALA A 303 -22.00 -11.04 5.23
N ALA A 304 -22.89 -10.84 4.25
CA ALA A 304 -24.27 -11.32 4.29
C ALA A 304 -24.41 -12.82 3.97
N ASP A 305 -23.44 -13.44 3.29
CA ASP A 305 -23.46 -14.85 2.92
C ASP A 305 -22.34 -15.64 3.64
N PRO A 306 -22.66 -16.50 4.62
CA PRO A 306 -21.67 -17.31 5.32
C PRO A 306 -20.96 -18.35 4.42
N ASN A 307 -21.44 -18.58 3.19
CA ASN A 307 -20.83 -19.48 2.21
C ASN A 307 -20.10 -18.73 1.09
N SER A 308 -19.94 -17.41 1.20
CA SER A 308 -19.29 -16.56 0.20
C SER A 308 -17.80 -16.88 -0.04
N GLY A 309 -17.19 -17.65 0.87
CA GLY A 309 -15.77 -17.97 0.87
C GLY A 309 -14.88 -16.90 1.53
N GLY A 310 -15.48 -15.86 2.13
CA GLY A 310 -14.74 -14.81 2.83
C GLY A 310 -13.71 -14.14 1.92
N LEU A 311 -12.45 -14.07 2.38
CA LEU A 311 -11.34 -13.51 1.60
C LEU A 311 -10.95 -14.33 0.36
N ASN A 312 -11.41 -15.58 0.25
CA ASN A 312 -11.19 -16.40 -0.94
C ASN A 312 -12.20 -16.10 -2.06
N ASN A 313 -13.13 -15.16 -1.83
CA ASN A 313 -14.12 -14.77 -2.83
C ASN A 313 -13.45 -14.12 -4.05
N GLU A 314 -13.70 -14.67 -5.24
CA GLU A 314 -13.10 -14.19 -6.49
C GLU A 314 -13.48 -12.73 -6.81
N ASP A 315 -14.70 -12.29 -6.49
CA ASP A 315 -15.16 -10.93 -6.79
C ASP A 315 -14.43 -9.90 -5.90
N PHE A 316 -14.19 -10.23 -4.63
CA PHE A 316 -13.39 -9.38 -3.73
C PHE A 316 -11.94 -9.29 -4.20
N ALA A 317 -11.34 -10.43 -4.56
CA ALA A 317 -9.99 -10.47 -5.09
C ALA A 317 -9.87 -9.63 -6.37
N GLU A 318 -10.83 -9.72 -7.29
CA GLU A 318 -10.86 -8.91 -8.51
C GLU A 318 -11.06 -7.42 -8.17
N ALA A 319 -12.07 -7.07 -7.36
CA ALA A 319 -12.34 -5.69 -6.97
C ALA A 319 -11.14 -5.00 -6.31
N SER A 320 -10.36 -5.75 -5.52
CA SER A 320 -9.16 -5.23 -4.86
C SER A 320 -8.04 -4.84 -5.84
N LYS A 321 -8.07 -5.29 -7.10
CA LYS A 321 -7.10 -4.91 -8.14
C LYS A 321 -7.39 -3.55 -8.77
N LEU A 322 -8.61 -3.01 -8.61
CA LEU A 322 -9.02 -1.74 -9.21
C LEU A 322 -8.09 -0.57 -8.84
N GLY A 323 -7.55 -0.54 -7.62
CA GLY A 323 -6.66 0.55 -7.19
C GLY A 323 -5.31 0.58 -7.91
N GLY A 324 -4.76 -0.58 -8.27
CA GLY A 324 -3.55 -0.66 -9.09
C GLY A 324 -3.80 -0.16 -10.52
N GLU A 325 -4.95 -0.53 -11.08
CA GLU A 325 -5.38 -0.04 -12.40
C GLU A 325 -5.65 1.47 -12.38
N LEU A 326 -6.25 2.00 -11.32
CA LEU A 326 -6.42 3.45 -11.14
C LEU A 326 -5.08 4.18 -11.07
N SER A 327 -4.12 3.64 -10.32
CA SER A 327 -2.80 4.27 -10.19
C SER A 327 -2.10 4.37 -11.56
N SER A 328 -2.27 3.38 -12.43
CA SER A 328 -1.81 3.44 -13.83
C SER A 328 -2.51 4.54 -14.65
N GLN A 329 -3.83 4.66 -14.53
CA GLN A 329 -4.60 5.72 -15.21
C GLN A 329 -4.18 7.11 -14.74
N VAL A 330 -4.00 7.28 -13.42
CA VAL A 330 -3.55 8.55 -12.82
C VAL A 330 -2.15 8.91 -13.30
N ALA A 331 -1.22 7.95 -13.32
CA ALA A 331 0.14 8.20 -13.83
C ALA A 331 0.14 8.71 -15.27
N GLN A 332 -0.67 8.11 -16.14
CA GLN A 332 -0.82 8.52 -17.53
C GLN A 332 -1.50 9.90 -17.65
N ALA A 333 -2.54 10.14 -16.86
CA ALA A 333 -3.28 11.40 -16.86
C ALA A 333 -2.42 12.59 -16.42
N VAL A 334 -1.63 12.44 -15.35
CA VAL A 334 -0.72 13.52 -14.89
C VAL A 334 0.31 13.83 -15.96
N LYS A 335 0.97 12.81 -16.54
CA LYS A 335 1.93 13.00 -17.64
C LYS A 335 1.33 13.76 -18.82
N ALA A 336 0.16 13.35 -19.27
CA ALA A 336 -0.55 14.01 -20.37
C ALA A 336 -0.92 15.46 -20.02
N ALA A 337 -1.39 15.72 -18.80
CA ALA A 337 -1.76 17.05 -18.34
C ALA A 337 -0.57 18.01 -18.21
N VAL A 338 0.62 17.50 -17.87
CA VAL A 338 1.87 18.29 -17.88
C VAL A 338 2.29 18.64 -19.30
N GLU A 339 2.23 17.69 -20.23
CA GLU A 339 2.61 17.90 -21.64
C GLU A 339 1.62 18.80 -22.37
N LYS A 340 0.33 18.73 -22.00
CA LYS A 340 -0.77 19.38 -22.69
C LYS A 340 -1.70 20.08 -21.68
N PRO A 341 -1.27 21.22 -21.11
CA PRO A 341 -1.98 21.88 -20.03
C PRO A 341 -3.36 22.39 -20.43
N ASP A 342 -3.67 22.54 -21.72
CA ASP A 342 -4.98 23.01 -22.19
C ASP A 342 -6.00 21.87 -22.43
N GLU A 343 -5.57 20.61 -22.47
CA GLU A 343 -6.48 19.47 -22.63
C GLU A 343 -7.20 19.13 -21.31
N ALA A 344 -8.42 18.60 -21.43
CA ALA A 344 -9.17 18.11 -20.28
C ALA A 344 -8.60 16.76 -19.81
N VAL A 345 -8.59 16.55 -18.50
CA VAL A 345 -8.21 15.27 -17.88
C VAL A 345 -9.47 14.43 -17.67
N SER A 346 -9.38 13.14 -17.96
CA SER A 346 -10.41 12.17 -17.62
C SER A 346 -9.77 10.85 -17.17
N LEU A 347 -10.40 10.18 -16.21
CA LEU A 347 -10.05 8.84 -15.77
C LEU A 347 -11.23 7.92 -16.04
N SER A 348 -10.97 6.69 -16.53
CA SER A 348 -12.07 5.79 -16.88
C SER A 348 -12.92 5.40 -15.66
N PHE A 349 -12.30 5.23 -14.49
CA PHE A 349 -13.01 4.89 -13.25
C PHE A 349 -13.73 6.07 -12.59
N ALA A 350 -13.58 7.29 -13.11
CA ALA A 350 -14.42 8.41 -12.67
C ALA A 350 -15.89 8.23 -13.10
N ASP A 351 -16.15 7.38 -14.11
CA ASP A 351 -17.50 6.86 -14.44
C ASP A 351 -17.91 5.79 -13.43
N ASP A 352 -19.07 5.95 -12.80
CA ASP A 352 -19.58 5.08 -11.73
C ASP A 352 -19.98 3.68 -12.22
N THR A 353 -20.14 3.50 -13.54
CA THR A 353 -20.42 2.21 -14.16
C THR A 353 -19.15 1.46 -14.57
N ALA A 354 -18.02 2.14 -14.72
CA ALA A 354 -16.79 1.56 -15.27
C ALA A 354 -16.17 0.50 -14.34
N THR A 355 -16.23 0.69 -13.02
CA THR A 355 -15.72 -0.29 -12.04
C THR A 355 -16.53 -1.59 -12.06
N SER A 356 -17.85 -1.48 -12.22
CA SER A 356 -18.75 -2.63 -12.34
C SER A 356 -18.58 -3.35 -13.68
N ALA A 357 -18.40 -2.60 -14.77
CA ALA A 357 -18.10 -3.17 -16.08
C ALA A 357 -16.74 -3.89 -16.09
N TRP A 358 -15.74 -3.33 -15.40
CA TRP A 358 -14.44 -3.96 -15.22
C TRP A 358 -14.55 -5.30 -14.47
N LEU A 359 -15.34 -5.36 -13.39
CA LEU A 359 -15.60 -6.61 -12.68
C LEU A 359 -16.34 -7.66 -13.50
N ALA A 360 -17.24 -7.23 -14.39
CA ALA A 360 -17.95 -8.14 -15.30
C ALA A 360 -17.01 -8.75 -16.35
N ASN A 361 -15.97 -8.01 -16.75
CA ASN A 361 -14.96 -8.44 -17.71
C ASN A 361 -13.81 -9.21 -17.04
N LYS A 362 -14.15 -10.25 -16.27
CA LYS A 362 -13.17 -11.08 -15.56
C LYS A 362 -12.13 -11.62 -16.54
N SER A 363 -10.86 -11.62 -16.11
CA SER A 363 -9.78 -12.27 -16.86
C SER A 363 -10.23 -13.68 -17.32
N PRO A 364 -9.95 -14.10 -18.58
CA PRO A 364 -10.30 -15.43 -19.03
C PRO A 364 -9.76 -16.47 -18.03
N LYS A 365 -10.64 -17.27 -17.44
CA LYS A 365 -10.20 -18.44 -16.68
C LYS A 365 -9.41 -19.32 -17.65
N ALA A 366 -8.28 -19.87 -17.21
CA ALA A 366 -7.44 -20.72 -18.04
C ALA A 366 -8.33 -21.70 -18.83
N MET A 367 -8.30 -21.65 -20.16
CA MET A 367 -9.02 -22.64 -20.96
C MET A 367 -8.40 -23.99 -20.63
N ALA A 368 -9.19 -24.88 -20.04
CA ALA A 368 -8.83 -26.29 -19.95
C ALA A 368 -8.86 -26.84 -21.37
N ILE A 369 -7.75 -26.69 -22.12
CA ILE A 369 -7.60 -27.33 -23.42
C ILE A 369 -7.46 -28.82 -23.15
N THR A 370 -8.53 -29.56 -23.39
CA THR A 370 -8.51 -31.02 -23.33
C THR A 370 -7.95 -31.57 -24.64
N ASN A 371 -7.46 -32.81 -24.64
CA ASN A 371 -7.03 -33.48 -25.88
C ASN A 371 -8.16 -33.61 -26.92
N SER A 372 -9.43 -33.55 -26.50
CA SER A 372 -10.59 -33.46 -27.41
C SER A 372 -10.66 -32.13 -28.16
N ASP A 373 -10.28 -31.02 -27.53
CA ASP A 373 -10.33 -29.68 -28.13
C ASP A 373 -9.25 -29.51 -29.21
N VAL A 374 -8.09 -30.15 -29.03
CA VAL A 374 -7.00 -30.19 -30.04
C VAL A 374 -7.39 -31.01 -31.27
N ARG A 375 -8.23 -32.05 -31.11
CA ARG A 375 -8.67 -32.90 -32.23
C ARG A 375 -9.59 -32.19 -33.21
N MET A 376 -10.27 -31.13 -32.79
CA MET A 376 -11.16 -30.34 -33.65
C MET A 376 -10.39 -29.52 -34.69
N PHE A 377 -9.11 -29.22 -34.47
CA PHE A 377 -8.30 -28.42 -35.39
C PHE A 377 -7.60 -29.24 -36.48
N VAL A 378 -7.62 -30.58 -36.38
CA VAL A 378 -6.94 -31.49 -37.34
C VAL A 378 -7.92 -32.15 -38.32
N ALA A 379 -9.23 -32.03 -38.09
CA ALA A 379 -10.22 -32.50 -39.05
C ALA A 379 -10.52 -31.38 -40.05
N GLU A 380 -10.27 -31.66 -41.34
CA GLU A 380 -10.61 -30.83 -42.51
C GLU A 380 -9.54 -29.88 -43.06
N LEU A 381 -8.36 -30.42 -43.37
CA LEU A 381 -7.62 -29.94 -44.54
C LEU A 381 -8.26 -30.53 -45.80
N HIS A 382 -9.02 -29.72 -46.52
CA HIS A 382 -9.51 -30.05 -47.86
C HIS A 382 -8.47 -29.64 -48.91
N ASP A 383 -8.21 -30.49 -49.90
CA ASP A 383 -7.43 -30.04 -51.06
C ASP A 383 -8.28 -29.02 -51.84
N GLY A 384 -7.72 -27.82 -52.09
CA GLY A 384 -8.41 -26.68 -52.71
C GLY A 384 -8.78 -26.88 -54.19
N THR A 385 -8.60 -28.07 -54.74
CA THR A 385 -8.84 -28.42 -56.15
C THR A 385 -9.95 -29.45 -56.31
N THR A 386 -10.09 -30.40 -55.38
CA THR A 386 -11.13 -31.45 -55.46
C THR A 386 -12.11 -31.49 -54.29
N GLY A 387 -11.86 -30.73 -53.20
CA GLY A 387 -12.74 -30.70 -52.03
C GLY A 387 -12.74 -31.98 -51.20
N ASN A 388 -11.81 -32.90 -51.44
CA ASN A 388 -11.66 -34.12 -50.65
C ASN A 388 -10.81 -33.90 -49.38
N ILE A 389 -11.14 -34.62 -48.31
CA ILE A 389 -10.39 -34.59 -47.03
C ILE A 389 -9.01 -35.23 -47.25
N VAL A 390 -7.95 -34.46 -47.00
CA VAL A 390 -6.57 -34.96 -47.04
C VAL A 390 -6.26 -35.65 -45.71
N LYS A 391 -6.02 -36.97 -45.76
CA LYS A 391 -5.59 -37.74 -44.60
C LYS A 391 -4.12 -37.42 -44.30
N VAL A 392 -3.86 -36.58 -43.30
CA VAL A 392 -2.50 -36.38 -42.79
C VAL A 392 -2.09 -37.65 -42.05
N THR A 393 -1.12 -38.38 -42.61
CA THR A 393 -0.52 -39.54 -41.93
C THR A 393 0.83 -39.10 -41.38
N LYS A 394 1.06 -39.48 -40.12
CA LYS A 394 2.04 -39.01 -39.14
C LYS A 394 3.37 -38.46 -39.64
#